data_AF-A0A132E918-F1
#
_entry.id   AF-A0A132E918-F1
#
_cell.length_a   1.000
_cell.length_b   1.000
_cell.length_c   1.000
_cell.angle_alpha   90.00
_cell.angle_beta   90.00
_cell.angle_gamma   90.00
#
_symmetry.space_group_name_H-M   'P 1'
#
loop_
_entity.id
_entity.type
_entity.pdbx_description
1 polymer ?
#
loop_
_entity_poly.entity_id
_entity_poly.type
_entity_poly.pdbx_seq_one_letter_code
_entity_poly.pdbx_strand_id
1 'polypeptide(L)'
;MRNCETISLKLDELQPAAQQLLANGGRMQGVYAWYSASGQARLRYVATRPGYETCLGWSVDVGDDPVPSLAAVCPLLGWHEREIMEMSGIAFVGHPEPERLVTACFPDAPTGPLVPPEAGAGERFATLSAPSLPAVSGKHVQLLPFGPVRADVLECAQFVFYYVGEGILYYHPNLFLKHRGMEKQFEGVECGAATLLAERVSGVDSFAQALAYVQAVEDAAQCSVPKRAEWFRVIAAELERIYNHLHYLGHLCHTTTLKVGESQGKLLEELAKQINARACGSRFLRNLLWPGGVRRELDIYAVAKGLSCLKPQIETYIGLIERTTSHLDRLISTAPLSQKLAFDQGATGPVERASGVDRDLRRDHPYAMYRTLAPAVALEAGGDACARMRVRIAELRASIDLVERAIDGVAPGGPILAACPVPAAGEGLGWAESSRGTVMYAVHFDDAGRLARVKIKSPSFANWRVFQSTVYDSNMMDYAINEASFGLTIAGCAR
;
A
#
# COMPACT_ATOMS: atom_id res chain seq x y z
N MET A 1 6.40 19.74 8.66
CA MET A 1 6.75 18.77 7.59
C MET A 1 7.04 19.53 6.30
N ARG A 2 8.12 19.24 5.56
CA ARG A 2 8.32 19.78 4.18
C ARG A 2 7.34 19.12 3.22
N ASN A 3 7.04 17.85 3.48
CA ASN A 3 6.23 17.02 2.61
C ASN A 3 4.71 17.21 2.81
N CYS A 4 4.28 17.97 3.82
CA CYS A 4 2.87 18.13 4.18
C CYS A 4 2.57 19.49 4.82
N GLU A 5 1.66 20.26 4.21
CA GLU A 5 1.11 21.49 4.78
C GLU A 5 -0.03 21.13 5.73
N THR A 6 0.18 21.33 7.04
CA THR A 6 -0.84 20.96 8.04
C THR A 6 -1.63 22.19 8.50
N ILE A 7 -2.95 22.08 8.44
CA ILE A 7 -3.89 23.07 8.99
C ILE A 7 -4.70 22.46 10.13
N SER A 8 -5.03 23.26 11.14
CA SER A 8 -5.94 22.85 12.21
C SER A 8 -7.38 23.11 11.80
N LEU A 9 -8.23 22.09 11.95
CA LEU A 9 -9.67 22.18 11.70
C LEU A 9 -10.45 21.82 12.97
N LYS A 10 -11.61 22.44 13.13
CA LYS A 10 -12.62 22.02 14.11
C LYS A 10 -13.47 20.86 13.57
N LEU A 11 -14.17 20.16 14.45
CA LEU A 11 -14.99 19.00 14.10
C LEU A 11 -16.12 19.35 13.10
N ASP A 12 -16.72 20.53 13.24
CA ASP A 12 -17.79 21.03 12.35
C ASP A 12 -17.28 21.46 10.96
N GLU A 13 -15.98 21.72 10.82
CA GLU A 13 -15.34 22.12 9.56
C GLU A 13 -14.91 20.90 8.71
N LEU A 14 -14.82 19.70 9.31
CA LEU A 14 -14.31 18.49 8.66
C LEU A 14 -15.09 18.09 7.40
N GLN A 15 -16.41 17.97 7.51
CA GLN A 15 -17.25 17.52 6.40
C GLN A 15 -17.29 18.54 5.24
N PRO A 16 -17.50 19.85 5.50
CA PRO A 16 -17.36 20.87 4.46
C PRO A 16 -15.99 20.87 3.78
N ALA A 17 -14.89 20.73 4.54
CA ALA A 17 -13.54 20.66 3.98
C ALA A 17 -13.34 19.42 3.10
N ALA A 18 -13.89 18.27 3.49
CA ALA A 18 -13.85 17.03 2.69
C ALA A 18 -14.60 17.19 1.36
N GLN A 19 -15.79 17.78 1.38
CA GLN A 19 -16.55 18.04 0.16
C GLN A 19 -15.83 19.03 -0.77
N GLN A 20 -15.26 20.09 -0.21
CA GLN A 20 -14.49 21.07 -0.99
C GLN A 20 -13.22 20.47 -1.59
N LEU A 21 -12.50 19.63 -0.83
CA LEU A 21 -11.32 18.90 -1.32
C LEU A 21 -11.68 18.06 -2.56
N LEU A 22 -12.75 17.26 -2.49
CA LEU A 22 -13.20 16.42 -3.60
C LEU A 22 -13.67 17.25 -4.79
N ALA A 23 -14.42 18.33 -4.56
CA ALA A 23 -14.88 19.23 -5.61
C ALA A 23 -13.71 19.86 -6.40
N ASN A 24 -12.58 20.09 -5.73
CA ASN A 24 -11.35 20.61 -6.33
C ASN A 24 -10.48 19.52 -6.99
N GLY A 25 -10.97 18.29 -7.13
CA GLY A 25 -10.22 17.15 -7.67
C GLY A 25 -9.15 16.59 -6.72
N GLY A 26 -9.15 17.04 -5.47
CA GLY A 26 -8.31 16.48 -4.41
C GLY A 26 -8.79 15.09 -3.99
N ARG A 27 -7.94 14.39 -3.24
CA ARG A 27 -8.25 13.06 -2.74
C ARG A 27 -7.67 12.81 -1.37
N MET A 28 -8.47 12.21 -0.51
CA MET A 28 -8.02 11.67 0.76
C MET A 28 -7.06 10.49 0.56
N GLN A 29 -5.98 10.49 1.31
CA GLN A 29 -5.02 9.40 1.36
C GLN A 29 -5.23 8.50 2.58
N GLY A 30 -5.74 9.05 3.68
CA GLY A 30 -6.09 8.30 4.87
C GLY A 30 -6.22 9.20 6.10
N VAL A 31 -6.64 8.61 7.20
CA VAL A 31 -6.65 9.23 8.53
C VAL A 31 -5.99 8.30 9.53
N TYR A 32 -5.36 8.87 10.56
CA TYR A 32 -4.85 8.13 11.70
C TYR A 32 -4.96 8.94 12.99
N ALA A 33 -4.99 8.20 14.10
CA ALA A 33 -4.96 8.77 15.44
C ALA A 33 -3.53 8.85 15.97
N TRP A 34 -3.29 9.90 16.74
CA TRP A 34 -2.06 10.17 17.46
C TRP A 34 -2.42 10.70 18.85
N TYR A 35 -1.65 10.32 19.86
CA TYR A 35 -1.77 10.84 21.21
C TYR A 35 -0.54 11.67 21.54
N SER A 36 -0.77 12.90 22.00
CA SER A 36 0.33 13.70 22.54
C SER A 36 0.87 13.12 23.85
N ALA A 37 2.04 13.58 24.30
CA ALA A 37 2.64 13.16 25.57
C ALA A 37 1.72 13.39 26.79
N SER A 38 0.77 14.32 26.71
CA SER A 38 -0.24 14.57 27.75
C SER A 38 -1.46 13.64 27.68
N GLY A 39 -1.48 12.67 26.75
CA GLY A 39 -2.61 11.77 26.52
C GLY A 39 -3.76 12.39 25.73
N GLN A 40 -3.62 13.62 25.21
CA GLN A 40 -4.64 14.23 24.36
C GLN A 40 -4.64 13.58 22.97
N ALA A 41 -5.78 13.04 22.56
CA ALA A 41 -6.01 12.44 21.25
C ALA A 41 -6.15 13.50 20.15
N ARG A 42 -5.53 13.23 19.00
CA ARG A 42 -5.62 14.02 17.77
C ARG A 42 -5.83 13.11 16.57
N LEU A 43 -6.62 13.58 15.61
CA LEU A 43 -6.73 12.97 14.29
C LEU A 43 -5.89 13.73 13.28
N ARG A 44 -5.19 12.97 12.43
CA ARG A 44 -4.38 13.45 11.32
C ARG A 44 -4.95 12.92 10.02
N TYR A 45 -5.58 13.79 9.23
CA TYR A 45 -6.00 13.46 7.87
C TYR A 45 -4.91 13.85 6.90
N VAL A 46 -4.66 13.02 5.89
CA VAL A 46 -3.70 13.29 4.81
C VAL A 46 -4.44 13.25 3.50
N ALA A 47 -4.22 14.26 2.67
CA ALA A 47 -4.83 14.42 1.35
C ALA A 47 -3.79 14.90 0.33
N THR A 48 -4.12 14.70 -0.94
CA THR A 48 -3.34 15.18 -2.09
C THR A 48 -4.20 16.08 -2.94
N ARG A 49 -3.61 17.13 -3.52
CA ARG A 49 -4.29 18.11 -4.38
C ARG A 49 -3.66 18.11 -5.78
N PRO A 50 -4.44 18.21 -6.87
CA PRO A 50 -3.89 18.36 -8.21
C PRO A 50 -2.97 19.58 -8.30
N GLY A 51 -1.79 19.41 -8.90
CA GLY A 51 -0.82 20.49 -9.10
C GLY A 51 0.04 20.85 -7.88
N TYR A 52 -0.12 20.15 -6.75
CA TYR A 52 0.71 20.35 -5.55
C TYR A 52 1.60 19.13 -5.32
N GLU A 53 2.90 19.35 -5.16
CA GLU A 53 3.85 18.29 -4.85
C GLU A 53 3.77 17.87 -3.37
N THR A 54 3.36 18.78 -2.49
CA THR A 54 3.16 18.53 -1.06
C THR A 54 1.75 17.98 -0.77
N CYS A 55 1.64 17.16 0.27
CA CYS A 55 0.36 16.74 0.80
C CYS A 55 -0.32 17.88 1.59
N LEU A 56 -1.64 17.81 1.71
CA LEU A 56 -2.44 18.60 2.64
C LEU A 56 -2.76 17.75 3.87
N GLY A 57 -2.40 18.25 5.06
CA GLY A 57 -2.66 17.61 6.34
C GLY A 57 -3.74 18.36 7.11
N TRP A 58 -4.69 17.65 7.73
CA TRP A 58 -5.61 18.25 8.70
C TRP A 58 -5.33 17.71 10.09
N SER A 59 -5.22 18.62 11.04
CA SER A 59 -5.11 18.35 12.47
C SER A 59 -6.45 18.63 13.13
N VAL A 60 -7.00 17.64 13.82
CA VAL A 60 -8.22 17.82 14.62
C VAL A 60 -7.98 17.33 16.03
N ASP A 61 -8.20 18.20 17.01
CA ASP A 61 -8.21 17.81 18.41
C ASP A 61 -9.49 17.03 18.71
N VAL A 62 -9.33 15.86 19.34
CA VAL A 62 -10.47 15.03 19.74
C VAL A 62 -10.88 15.42 21.16
N GLY A 63 -12.10 15.93 21.28
CA GLY A 63 -12.73 16.24 22.56
C GLY A 63 -13.33 15.01 23.22
N ASP A 64 -14.39 15.23 24.00
CA ASP A 64 -15.14 14.15 24.65
C ASP A 64 -16.28 13.60 23.77
N ASP A 65 -16.75 14.40 22.82
CA ASP A 65 -17.80 14.01 21.88
C ASP A 65 -17.26 13.12 20.74
N PRO A 66 -18.06 12.17 20.22
CA PRO A 66 -17.71 11.39 19.04
C PRO A 66 -17.43 12.26 17.81
N VAL A 67 -16.43 11.89 17.03
CA VAL A 67 -16.02 12.61 15.81
C VAL A 67 -17.00 12.33 14.67
N PRO A 68 -17.43 13.31 13.86
CA PRO A 68 -18.24 13.03 12.68
C PRO A 68 -17.46 12.18 11.67
N SER A 69 -18.03 11.05 11.26
CA SER A 69 -17.46 10.16 10.24
C SER A 69 -17.43 10.86 8.87
N LEU A 70 -16.31 10.74 8.17
CA LEU A 70 -16.17 11.19 6.78
C LEU A 70 -16.40 10.06 5.79
N ALA A 71 -16.62 8.82 6.23
CA ALA A 71 -16.79 7.67 5.35
C ALA A 71 -17.99 7.78 4.39
N ALA A 72 -19.03 8.55 4.74
CA ALA A 72 -20.16 8.80 3.83
C ALA A 72 -19.79 9.76 2.65
N VAL A 73 -18.80 10.62 2.85
CA VAL A 73 -18.31 11.59 1.83
C VAL A 73 -17.10 11.02 1.08
N CYS A 74 -16.19 10.38 1.81
CA CYS A 74 -14.96 9.78 1.34
C CYS A 74 -14.95 8.29 1.74
N PRO A 75 -15.58 7.39 0.97
CA PRO A 75 -15.74 5.98 1.35
C PRO A 75 -14.44 5.29 1.73
N LEU A 76 -13.32 5.60 1.06
CA LEU A 76 -11.99 5.08 1.41
C LEU A 76 -11.62 5.23 2.89
N LEU A 77 -12.11 6.26 3.59
CA LEU A 77 -11.82 6.49 5.01
C LEU A 77 -12.51 5.48 5.93
N GLY A 78 -13.53 4.75 5.48
CA GLY A 78 -14.28 3.84 6.34
C GLY A 78 -13.42 2.76 7.01
N TRP A 79 -12.44 2.18 6.30
CA TRP A 79 -11.52 1.22 6.94
C TRP A 79 -10.54 1.90 7.91
N HIS A 80 -10.14 3.15 7.62
CA HIS A 80 -9.27 3.91 8.52
C HIS A 80 -9.99 4.28 9.81
N GLU A 81 -11.25 4.74 9.72
CA GLU A 81 -12.05 5.11 10.88
C GLU A 81 -12.38 3.88 11.75
N ARG A 82 -12.75 2.74 11.14
CA ARG A 82 -12.92 1.46 11.87
C ARG A 82 -11.65 1.02 12.58
N GLU A 83 -10.51 1.07 11.89
CA GLU A 83 -9.21 0.77 12.51
C GLU A 83 -8.91 1.70 13.69
N ILE A 84 -9.20 3.00 13.57
CA ILE A 84 -8.99 3.97 14.65
C ILE A 84 -9.90 3.67 15.85
N MET A 85 -11.17 3.37 15.62
CA MET A 85 -12.11 2.99 16.69
C MET A 85 -11.58 1.79 17.48
N GLU A 86 -11.09 0.75 16.79
CA GLU A 86 -10.59 -0.46 17.45
C GLU A 86 -9.22 -0.30 18.08
N MET A 87 -8.26 0.27 17.34
CA MET A 87 -6.86 0.29 17.75
C MET A 87 -6.56 1.43 18.69
N SER A 88 -7.22 2.57 18.48
CA SER A 88 -6.94 3.84 19.17
C SER A 88 -8.10 4.33 20.03
N GLY A 89 -9.26 3.65 20.05
CA GLY A 89 -10.35 3.97 20.96
C GLY A 89 -11.04 5.32 20.72
N ILE A 90 -11.00 5.86 19.50
CA ILE A 90 -11.70 7.12 19.15
C ILE A 90 -12.99 6.77 18.42
N ALA A 91 -14.12 7.17 18.99
CA ALA A 91 -15.44 6.94 18.41
C ALA A 91 -15.74 7.91 17.25
N PHE A 92 -16.41 7.40 16.20
CA PHE A 92 -17.03 8.23 15.17
C PHE A 92 -18.54 8.03 15.11
N VAL A 93 -19.28 9.12 14.88
CA VAL A 93 -20.72 9.14 14.69
C VAL A 93 -21.08 9.21 13.20
N GLY A 94 -22.14 8.51 12.79
CA GLY A 94 -22.62 8.50 11.40
C GLY A 94 -21.80 7.62 10.45
N HIS A 95 -20.92 6.76 10.97
CA HIS A 95 -20.17 5.80 10.15
C HIS A 95 -21.11 4.75 9.53
N PRO A 96 -21.00 4.44 8.22
CA PRO A 96 -21.93 3.54 7.52
C PRO A 96 -21.81 2.06 7.95
N GLU A 97 -20.61 1.62 8.35
CA GLU A 97 -20.32 0.23 8.74
C GLU A 97 -19.56 0.19 10.09
N PRO A 98 -20.19 0.55 11.22
CA PRO A 98 -19.53 0.66 12.53
C PRO A 98 -19.35 -0.73 13.17
N GLU A 99 -18.61 -1.60 12.49
CA GLU A 99 -18.30 -2.96 12.93
C GLU A 99 -16.78 -3.16 13.04
N ARG A 100 -16.35 -4.13 13.85
CA ARG A 100 -14.94 -4.51 13.95
C ARG A 100 -14.38 -4.91 12.58
N LEU A 101 -13.13 -4.55 12.34
CA LEU A 101 -12.36 -4.81 11.13
C LEU A 101 -11.12 -5.65 11.49
N VAL A 102 -10.26 -5.14 12.38
CA VAL A 102 -8.96 -5.75 12.71
C VAL A 102 -9.14 -6.90 13.70
N THR A 103 -9.98 -6.70 14.72
CA THR A 103 -10.19 -7.64 15.83
C THR A 103 -11.45 -8.50 15.66
N ALA A 104 -12.01 -8.54 14.45
CA ALA A 104 -13.28 -9.22 14.14
C ALA A 104 -13.32 -10.70 14.58
N CYS A 105 -12.18 -11.40 14.54
CA CYS A 105 -12.06 -12.81 14.93
C CYS A 105 -11.39 -13.01 16.30
N PHE A 106 -11.16 -11.95 17.07
CA PHE A 106 -10.51 -12.00 18.37
C PHE A 106 -11.51 -11.73 19.50
N PRO A 107 -11.23 -12.20 20.73
CA PRO A 107 -12.04 -11.85 21.89
C PRO A 107 -12.11 -10.33 22.09
N ASP A 108 -13.21 -9.86 22.66
CA ASP A 108 -13.39 -8.44 22.96
C ASP A 108 -12.33 -8.00 23.99
N ALA A 109 -11.62 -6.92 23.65
CA ALA A 109 -10.66 -6.29 24.54
C ALA A 109 -11.25 -4.97 25.07
N PRO A 110 -11.03 -4.63 26.36
CA PRO A 110 -11.57 -3.40 26.93
C PRO A 110 -10.96 -2.14 26.33
N THR A 111 -9.71 -2.22 25.85
CA THR A 111 -8.96 -1.08 25.30
C THR A 111 -8.15 -1.48 24.08
N GLY A 112 -8.09 -0.60 23.09
CA GLY A 112 -7.24 -0.78 21.91
C GLY A 112 -5.74 -0.72 22.24
N PRO A 113 -4.87 -1.46 21.52
CA PRO A 113 -3.44 -1.54 21.82
C PRO A 113 -2.64 -0.25 21.60
N LEU A 114 -3.19 0.73 20.87
CA LEU A 114 -2.57 2.04 20.61
C LEU A 114 -3.07 3.14 21.56
N VAL A 115 -3.95 2.81 22.52
CA VAL A 115 -4.36 3.75 23.57
C VAL A 115 -3.24 3.82 24.62
N PRO A 116 -2.64 4.99 24.87
CA PRO A 116 -1.61 5.12 25.89
C PRO A 116 -2.22 5.06 27.30
N PRO A 117 -1.49 4.59 28.33
CA PRO A 117 -2.01 4.52 29.70
C PRO A 117 -2.47 5.86 30.27
N GLU A 118 -1.85 6.97 29.83
CA GLU A 118 -2.17 8.33 30.26
C GLU A 118 -3.46 8.88 29.64
N ALA A 119 -3.91 8.31 28.52
CA ALA A 119 -5.22 8.60 27.97
C ALA A 119 -6.25 7.90 28.88
N GLY A 120 -6.69 8.61 29.92
CA GLY A 120 -7.63 8.08 30.91
C GLY A 120 -8.82 7.37 30.26
N ALA A 121 -9.33 6.35 30.95
CA ALA A 121 -10.44 5.49 30.52
C ALA A 121 -11.81 6.22 30.54
N GLY A 122 -11.88 7.44 30.00
CA GLY A 122 -13.14 8.11 29.72
C GLY A 122 -13.91 7.34 28.65
N GLU A 123 -15.23 7.50 28.61
CA GLU A 123 -16.24 6.78 27.81
C GLU A 123 -16.08 6.88 26.27
N ARG A 124 -14.86 6.76 25.74
CA ARG A 124 -14.52 6.91 24.31
C ARG A 124 -14.59 5.60 23.54
N PHE A 125 -14.83 4.49 24.24
CA PHE A 125 -14.88 3.15 23.67
C PHE A 125 -16.24 2.89 23.00
N ALA A 126 -16.30 3.10 21.68
CA ALA A 126 -17.33 2.44 20.90
C ALA A 126 -17.07 0.92 20.97
N THR A 127 -17.88 0.17 21.71
CA THR A 127 -17.87 -1.30 21.65
C THR A 127 -18.47 -1.71 20.30
N LEU A 128 -17.61 -1.80 19.29
CA LEU A 128 -17.99 -2.25 17.96
C LEU A 128 -18.39 -3.72 18.00
N SER A 129 -19.52 -4.03 17.36
CA SER A 129 -19.93 -5.43 17.19
C SER A 129 -18.99 -6.16 16.23
N ALA A 130 -18.84 -7.48 16.40
CA ALA A 130 -18.24 -8.28 15.33
C ALA A 130 -19.09 -8.18 14.06
N PRO A 131 -18.50 -8.26 12.86
CA PRO A 131 -19.25 -8.33 11.62
C PRO A 131 -20.24 -9.50 11.65
N SER A 132 -21.46 -9.24 11.22
CA SER A 132 -22.47 -10.28 11.08
C SER A 132 -22.59 -10.71 9.62
N LEU A 133 -22.74 -12.01 9.40
CA LEU A 133 -23.09 -12.50 8.08
C LEU A 133 -24.59 -12.28 7.85
N PRO A 134 -25.01 -11.83 6.66
CA PRO A 134 -26.42 -11.67 6.36
C PRO A 134 -27.14 -13.02 6.44
N ALA A 135 -28.38 -13.01 6.94
CA ALA A 135 -29.25 -14.17 6.93
C ALA A 135 -29.76 -14.44 5.50
N VAL A 136 -28.94 -15.09 4.67
CA VAL A 136 -29.33 -15.46 3.31
C VAL A 136 -30.02 -16.82 3.33
N SER A 137 -31.34 -16.85 3.12
CA SER A 137 -32.15 -18.07 3.10
C SER A 137 -32.58 -18.44 1.69
N GLY A 138 -32.35 -19.69 1.28
CA GLY A 138 -32.87 -20.23 0.01
C GLY A 138 -32.40 -21.66 -0.19
N LYS A 139 -33.23 -22.52 -0.80
CA LYS A 139 -32.93 -23.96 -0.98
C LYS A 139 -31.63 -24.23 -1.75
N HIS A 140 -31.17 -23.27 -2.54
CA HIS A 140 -29.99 -23.39 -3.41
C HIS A 140 -28.80 -22.54 -2.96
N VAL A 141 -28.95 -21.76 -1.88
CA VAL A 141 -27.87 -20.93 -1.35
C VAL A 141 -26.91 -21.81 -0.56
N GLN A 142 -25.62 -21.75 -0.90
CA GLN A 142 -24.57 -22.48 -0.23
C GLN A 142 -23.62 -21.52 0.49
N LEU A 143 -23.17 -21.92 1.68
CA LEU A 143 -22.15 -21.23 2.47
C LEU A 143 -20.82 -21.94 2.29
N LEU A 144 -19.80 -21.22 1.80
CA LEU A 144 -18.43 -21.73 1.69
C LEU A 144 -17.47 -20.85 2.51
N PRO A 145 -17.03 -21.31 3.69
CA PRO A 145 -15.90 -20.72 4.39
C PRO A 145 -14.58 -21.26 3.79
N PHE A 146 -13.80 -20.39 3.15
CA PHE A 146 -12.51 -20.72 2.55
C PHE A 146 -11.35 -20.09 3.35
N GLY A 147 -10.56 -20.90 4.05
CA GLY A 147 -9.50 -20.45 4.97
C GLY A 147 -9.77 -20.87 6.41
N PRO A 148 -8.90 -20.56 7.40
CA PRO A 148 -7.75 -19.64 7.31
C PRO A 148 -6.51 -20.23 6.63
N VAL A 149 -6.42 -21.55 6.55
CA VAL A 149 -5.49 -22.26 5.66
C VAL A 149 -6.21 -22.46 4.34
N ARG A 150 -5.73 -21.78 3.30
CA ARG A 150 -6.32 -21.83 1.96
C ARG A 150 -5.61 -22.90 1.12
N ALA A 151 -6.04 -23.05 -0.13
CA ALA A 151 -5.33 -23.89 -1.08
C ALA A 151 -3.90 -23.34 -1.33
N ASP A 152 -2.92 -24.24 -1.42
CA ASP A 152 -1.50 -23.95 -1.67
C ASP A 152 -0.77 -23.17 -0.53
N VAL A 153 0.53 -22.90 -0.71
CA VAL A 153 1.37 -22.12 0.20
C VAL A 153 1.09 -20.63 0.04
N LEU A 154 -0.04 -20.18 0.58
CA LEU A 154 -0.49 -18.78 0.56
C LEU A 154 -0.55 -18.17 1.96
N GLU A 155 -0.66 -16.85 2.03
CA GLU A 155 -0.86 -16.15 3.30
C GLU A 155 -2.24 -16.49 3.93
N CYS A 156 -2.27 -16.61 5.26
CA CYS A 156 -3.47 -16.92 6.02
C CYS A 156 -4.50 -15.79 5.93
N ALA A 157 -5.68 -16.13 5.42
CA ALA A 157 -6.87 -15.29 5.40
C ALA A 157 -8.09 -16.21 5.28
N GLN A 158 -9.26 -15.74 5.70
CA GLN A 158 -10.51 -16.46 5.49
C GLN A 158 -11.46 -15.63 4.65
N PHE A 159 -12.12 -16.28 3.70
CA PHE A 159 -13.13 -15.69 2.82
C PHE A 159 -14.42 -16.48 2.97
N VAL A 160 -15.50 -15.80 3.34
CA VAL A 160 -16.81 -16.42 3.48
C VAL A 160 -17.65 -16.04 2.28
N PHE A 161 -18.12 -17.05 1.55
CA PHE A 161 -18.96 -16.87 0.38
C PHE A 161 -20.37 -17.41 0.63
N TYR A 162 -21.38 -16.63 0.22
CA TYR A 162 -22.68 -17.18 -0.14
C TYR A 162 -22.79 -17.20 -1.65
N TYR A 163 -23.20 -18.33 -2.22
CA TYR A 163 -23.29 -18.49 -3.68
C TYR A 163 -24.45 -19.40 -4.07
N VAL A 164 -24.93 -19.23 -5.31
CA VAL A 164 -25.98 -20.07 -5.93
C VAL A 164 -25.48 -20.54 -7.29
N GLY A 165 -25.36 -21.85 -7.47
CA GLY A 165 -24.70 -22.42 -8.65
C GLY A 165 -23.23 -22.00 -8.67
N GLU A 166 -22.89 -21.08 -9.58
CA GLU A 166 -21.55 -20.48 -9.68
C GLU A 166 -21.54 -18.98 -9.33
N GLY A 167 -22.70 -18.34 -9.16
CA GLY A 167 -22.80 -16.91 -8.89
C GLY A 167 -22.60 -16.58 -7.41
N ILE A 168 -21.66 -15.69 -7.11
CA ILE A 168 -21.39 -15.20 -5.76
C ILE A 168 -22.44 -14.14 -5.38
N LEU A 169 -23.25 -14.44 -4.37
CA LEU A 169 -24.25 -13.53 -3.83
C LEU A 169 -23.65 -12.58 -2.78
N TYR A 170 -22.76 -13.10 -1.94
CA TYR A 170 -22.15 -12.32 -0.87
C TYR A 170 -20.75 -12.82 -0.56
N TYR A 171 -19.88 -11.87 -0.22
CA TYR A 171 -18.48 -12.10 0.08
C TYR A 171 -18.11 -11.34 1.36
N HIS A 172 -17.47 -12.02 2.31
CA HIS A 172 -16.94 -11.40 3.52
C HIS A 172 -15.50 -11.85 3.77
N PRO A 173 -14.51 -10.94 3.68
CA PRO A 173 -13.12 -11.26 3.91
C PRO A 173 -12.66 -10.99 5.36
N ASN A 174 -12.12 -12.02 6.00
CA ASN A 174 -11.39 -11.96 7.26
C ASN A 174 -9.88 -11.91 6.97
N LEU A 175 -9.35 -10.70 6.80
CA LEU A 175 -7.96 -10.46 6.37
C LEU A 175 -6.96 -10.34 7.54
N PHE A 176 -7.45 -10.04 8.74
CA PHE A 176 -6.60 -9.63 9.88
C PHE A 176 -6.14 -10.76 10.80
N LEU A 177 -6.37 -12.02 10.41
CA LEU A 177 -5.88 -13.19 11.17
C LEU A 177 -4.35 -13.24 11.30
N LYS A 178 -3.63 -12.58 10.39
CA LYS A 178 -2.17 -12.43 10.38
C LYS A 178 -1.72 -11.06 10.93
N HIS A 179 -2.54 -10.38 11.73
CA HIS A 179 -2.17 -9.08 12.29
C HIS A 179 -0.96 -9.19 13.22
N ARG A 180 0.12 -8.47 12.90
CA ARG A 180 1.40 -8.54 13.63
C ARG A 180 1.62 -7.36 14.58
N GLY A 181 0.72 -6.38 14.56
CA GLY A 181 0.87 -5.15 15.34
C GLY A 181 2.11 -4.37 14.94
N MET A 182 2.44 -4.34 13.64
CA MET A 182 3.68 -3.71 13.14
C MET A 182 3.78 -2.27 13.62
N GLU A 183 2.68 -1.50 13.57
CA GLU A 183 2.65 -0.10 14.02
C GLU A 183 3.03 0.06 15.50
N LYS A 184 2.61 -0.86 16.37
CA LYS A 184 2.99 -0.88 17.80
C LYS A 184 4.46 -1.24 17.99
N GLN A 185 4.99 -2.14 17.16
CA GLN A 185 6.39 -2.58 17.24
C GLN A 185 7.41 -1.47 16.93
N PHE A 186 6.99 -0.39 16.26
CA PHE A 186 7.86 0.77 16.03
C PHE A 186 8.02 1.64 17.30
N GLU A 187 7.08 1.59 18.24
CA GLU A 187 7.11 2.45 19.43
C GLU A 187 8.35 2.18 20.29
N GLY A 188 9.06 3.25 20.66
CA GLY A 188 10.29 3.20 21.46
C GLY A 188 11.54 2.75 20.70
N VAL A 189 11.43 2.36 19.42
CA VAL A 189 12.56 1.91 18.61
C VAL A 189 13.34 3.11 18.06
N GLU A 190 14.66 2.97 17.99
CA GLU A 190 15.55 3.94 17.36
C GLU A 190 15.31 4.01 15.84
N CYS A 191 15.33 5.22 15.27
CA CYS A 191 14.87 5.46 13.90
C CYS A 191 15.65 4.67 12.83
N GLY A 192 16.96 4.51 12.99
CA GLY A 192 17.80 3.69 12.13
C GLY A 192 17.42 2.21 12.21
N ALA A 193 17.38 1.65 13.42
CA ALA A 193 17.00 0.26 13.65
C ALA A 193 15.58 -0.07 13.13
N ALA A 194 14.64 0.86 13.27
CA ALA A 194 13.27 0.74 12.78
C ALA A 194 13.17 0.61 11.24
N THR A 195 14.19 1.04 10.48
CA THR A 195 14.27 0.77 9.04
C THR A 195 14.17 -0.73 8.73
N LEU A 196 14.75 -1.57 9.60
CA LEU A 196 14.69 -3.02 9.45
C LEU A 196 13.27 -3.57 9.72
N LEU A 197 12.47 -2.90 10.54
CA LEU A 197 11.06 -3.27 10.75
C LEU A 197 10.24 -2.90 9.52
N ALA A 198 10.47 -1.72 8.94
CA ALA A 198 9.79 -1.27 7.73
C ALA A 198 9.99 -2.26 6.56
N GLU A 199 11.20 -2.79 6.38
CA GLU A 199 11.49 -3.83 5.37
C GLU A 199 10.68 -5.13 5.55
N ARG A 200 10.12 -5.38 6.74
CA ARG A 200 9.40 -6.62 7.10
C ARG A 200 7.90 -6.45 7.21
N VAL A 201 7.39 -5.22 7.05
CA VAL A 201 5.96 -4.92 6.98
C VAL A 201 5.33 -5.70 5.84
N SER A 202 5.98 -5.77 4.68
CA SER A 202 5.58 -6.67 3.61
C SER A 202 6.79 -7.26 2.90
N GLY A 203 6.70 -8.56 2.61
CA GLY A 203 7.81 -9.32 2.03
C GLY A 203 8.02 -9.08 0.53
N VAL A 204 7.04 -8.51 -0.16
CA VAL A 204 7.08 -8.30 -1.62
C VAL A 204 7.53 -6.89 -1.99
N ASP A 205 7.10 -5.89 -1.23
CA ASP A 205 7.40 -4.45 -1.36
C ASP A 205 8.33 -3.97 -0.22
N SER A 206 9.29 -4.82 0.19
CA SER A 206 10.21 -4.54 1.30
C SER A 206 10.99 -3.24 1.11
N PHE A 207 11.45 -2.94 -0.11
CA PHE A 207 12.20 -1.73 -0.40
C PHE A 207 11.31 -0.49 -0.40
N ALA A 208 10.13 -0.53 -1.05
CA ALA A 208 9.20 0.60 -1.06
C ALA A 208 8.70 0.97 0.35
N GLN A 209 8.43 -0.03 1.21
CA GLN A 209 8.07 0.19 2.62
C GLN A 209 9.18 0.91 3.38
N ALA A 210 10.41 0.42 3.27
CA ALA A 210 11.57 1.06 3.89
C ALA A 210 11.85 2.45 3.31
N LEU A 211 11.64 2.67 2.00
CA LEU A 211 11.87 3.95 1.34
C LEU A 211 10.88 5.01 1.84
N ALA A 212 9.59 4.67 1.90
CA ALA A 212 8.57 5.56 2.44
C ALA A 212 8.86 5.91 3.91
N TYR A 213 9.29 4.92 4.71
CA TYR A 213 9.67 5.12 6.10
C TYR A 213 10.89 6.07 6.25
N VAL A 214 12.01 5.79 5.57
CA VAL A 214 13.21 6.65 5.72
C VAL A 214 12.94 8.07 5.22
N GLN A 215 12.14 8.24 4.16
CA GLN A 215 11.74 9.57 3.70
C GLN A 215 10.86 10.31 4.73
N ALA A 216 10.03 9.60 5.50
CA ALA A 216 9.28 10.20 6.60
C ALA A 216 10.21 10.65 7.74
N VAL A 217 11.22 9.85 8.08
CA VAL A 217 12.24 10.24 9.07
C VAL A 217 13.07 11.43 8.57
N GLU A 218 13.45 11.45 7.30
CA GLU A 218 14.22 12.54 6.68
C GLU A 218 13.41 13.84 6.60
N ASP A 219 12.11 13.74 6.38
CA ASP A 219 11.17 14.87 6.47
C ASP A 219 11.08 15.39 7.91
N ALA A 220 10.98 14.51 8.91
CA ALA A 220 10.99 14.93 10.32
C ALA A 220 12.33 15.60 10.70
N ALA A 221 13.45 15.03 10.26
CA ALA A 221 14.80 15.52 10.53
C ALA A 221 15.21 16.73 9.70
N GLN A 222 14.43 17.08 8.67
CA GLN A 222 14.75 18.16 7.73
C GLN A 222 16.13 17.99 7.07
N CYS A 223 16.62 16.75 6.95
CA CYS A 223 17.94 16.49 6.39
C CYS A 223 17.92 16.52 4.85
N SER A 224 19.08 16.74 4.24
CA SER A 224 19.24 16.67 2.77
C SER A 224 19.96 15.38 2.40
N VAL A 225 19.30 14.55 1.59
CA VAL A 225 19.87 13.28 1.13
C VAL A 225 20.86 13.56 -0.02
N PRO A 226 22.05 12.93 -0.04
CA PRO A 226 22.96 13.09 -1.15
C PRO A 226 22.36 12.62 -2.48
N LYS A 227 22.51 13.39 -3.56
CA LYS A 227 21.97 13.07 -4.90
C LYS A 227 22.34 11.66 -5.37
N ARG A 228 23.54 11.19 -5.05
CA ARG A 228 24.01 9.84 -5.40
C ARG A 228 23.16 8.75 -4.73
N ALA A 229 22.75 8.98 -3.48
CA ALA A 229 21.84 8.09 -2.77
C ALA A 229 20.43 8.13 -3.38
N GLU A 230 19.96 9.29 -3.84
CA GLU A 230 18.67 9.42 -4.52
C GLU A 230 18.63 8.62 -5.83
N TRP A 231 19.74 8.58 -6.60
CA TRP A 231 19.84 7.71 -7.77
C TRP A 231 19.78 6.22 -7.40
N PHE A 232 20.53 5.80 -6.38
CA PHE A 232 20.47 4.40 -5.91
C PHE A 232 19.08 4.01 -5.41
N ARG A 233 18.35 4.94 -4.79
CA ARG A 233 16.95 4.73 -4.38
C ARG A 233 16.04 4.44 -5.56
N VAL A 234 16.16 5.20 -6.65
CA VAL A 234 15.36 4.96 -7.87
C VAL A 234 15.72 3.61 -8.49
N ILE A 235 17.02 3.31 -8.65
CA ILE A 235 17.45 2.03 -9.25
C ILE A 235 16.88 0.85 -8.44
N ALA A 236 17.03 0.88 -7.12
CA ALA A 236 16.52 -0.19 -6.27
C ALA A 236 14.98 -0.27 -6.26
N ALA A 237 14.27 0.86 -6.24
CA ALA A 237 12.80 0.87 -6.31
C ALA A 237 12.28 0.25 -7.62
N GLU A 238 12.93 0.56 -8.74
CA GLU A 238 12.53 0.01 -10.04
C GLU A 238 12.97 -1.45 -10.23
N LEU A 239 14.08 -1.88 -9.63
CA LEU A 239 14.45 -3.32 -9.54
C LEU A 239 13.43 -4.11 -8.72
N GLU A 240 12.93 -3.54 -7.62
CA GLU A 240 11.81 -4.11 -6.87
C GLU A 240 10.55 -4.23 -7.72
N ARG A 241 10.25 -3.19 -8.51
CA ARG A 241 9.10 -3.20 -9.42
C ARG A 241 9.22 -4.30 -10.49
N ILE A 242 10.39 -4.46 -11.09
CA ILE A 242 10.65 -5.46 -12.14
C ILE A 242 10.37 -6.87 -11.65
N TYR A 243 10.98 -7.32 -10.54
CA TYR A 243 10.76 -8.70 -10.08
C TYR A 243 9.33 -8.92 -9.61
N ASN A 244 8.68 -7.89 -9.04
CA ASN A 244 7.29 -8.01 -8.61
C ASN A 244 6.30 -8.11 -9.78
N HIS A 245 6.53 -7.40 -10.88
CA HIS A 245 5.70 -7.54 -12.08
C HIS A 245 5.90 -8.90 -12.75
N LEU A 246 7.13 -9.43 -12.79
CA LEU A 246 7.39 -10.78 -13.28
C LEU A 246 6.70 -11.85 -12.43
N HIS A 247 6.77 -11.69 -11.10
CA HIS A 247 6.02 -12.52 -10.15
C HIS A 247 4.51 -12.49 -10.45
N TYR A 248 3.96 -11.28 -10.58
CA TYR A 248 2.55 -11.06 -10.89
C TYR A 248 2.13 -11.75 -12.19
N LEU A 249 2.88 -11.58 -13.28
CA LEU A 249 2.55 -12.18 -14.57
C LEU A 249 2.61 -13.72 -14.52
N GLY A 250 3.60 -14.27 -13.82
CA GLY A 250 3.69 -15.72 -13.56
C GLY A 250 2.51 -16.24 -12.75
N HIS A 251 2.10 -15.52 -11.71
CA HIS A 251 0.95 -15.88 -10.88
C HIS A 251 -0.38 -15.75 -11.64
N LEU A 252 -0.54 -14.72 -12.48
CA LEU A 252 -1.72 -14.57 -13.32
C LEU A 252 -1.83 -15.75 -14.30
N CYS A 253 -0.73 -16.13 -14.95
CA CYS A 253 -0.66 -17.34 -15.80
C CYS A 253 -1.07 -18.60 -15.03
N HIS A 254 -0.66 -18.74 -13.77
CA HIS A 254 -1.05 -19.89 -12.92
C HIS A 254 -2.57 -19.99 -12.79
N THR A 255 -3.24 -18.86 -12.49
CA THR A 255 -4.70 -18.82 -12.27
C THR A 255 -5.53 -19.06 -13.52
N THR A 256 -4.96 -18.85 -14.72
CA THR A 256 -5.58 -19.23 -15.99
C THR A 256 -5.10 -20.60 -16.50
N THR A 257 -4.41 -21.38 -15.67
CA THR A 257 -3.88 -22.72 -16.03
C THR A 257 -2.79 -22.71 -17.12
N LEU A 258 -2.16 -21.57 -17.41
CA LEU A 258 -1.06 -21.46 -18.38
C LEU A 258 0.29 -21.84 -17.74
N LYS A 259 0.54 -23.14 -17.55
CA LYS A 259 1.69 -23.66 -16.78
C LYS A 259 3.08 -23.29 -17.31
N VAL A 260 3.23 -23.22 -18.63
CA VAL A 260 4.50 -22.76 -19.23
C VAL A 260 4.73 -21.28 -18.92
N GLY A 261 3.70 -20.45 -19.05
CA GLY A 261 3.76 -19.03 -18.70
C GLY A 261 4.03 -18.78 -17.22
N GLU A 262 3.45 -19.60 -16.34
CA GLU A 262 3.75 -19.59 -14.91
C GLU A 262 5.23 -19.87 -14.64
N SER A 263 5.76 -20.94 -15.25
CA SER A 263 7.13 -21.39 -15.01
C SER A 263 8.17 -20.40 -15.55
N GLN A 264 7.90 -19.81 -16.72
CA GLN A 264 8.74 -18.74 -17.29
C GLN A 264 8.71 -17.48 -16.43
N GLY A 265 7.54 -17.05 -15.95
CA GLY A 265 7.43 -15.90 -15.05
C GLY A 265 8.25 -16.09 -13.77
N LYS A 266 8.14 -17.26 -13.13
CA LYS A 266 8.93 -17.63 -11.93
C LYS A 266 10.45 -17.64 -12.19
N LEU A 267 10.88 -18.14 -13.35
CA LEU A 267 12.29 -18.11 -13.75
C LEU A 267 12.80 -16.67 -13.92
N LEU A 268 12.06 -15.83 -14.65
CA LEU A 268 12.47 -14.44 -14.90
C LEU A 268 12.49 -13.62 -13.62
N GLU A 269 11.50 -13.80 -12.74
CA GLU A 269 11.48 -13.22 -11.40
C GLU A 269 12.76 -13.61 -10.63
N GLU A 270 13.15 -14.88 -10.66
CA GLU A 270 14.35 -15.34 -9.97
C GLU A 270 15.63 -14.75 -10.56
N LEU A 271 15.74 -14.67 -11.88
CA LEU A 271 16.88 -14.03 -12.54
C LEU A 271 16.99 -12.55 -12.15
N ALA A 272 15.86 -11.83 -12.07
CA ALA A 272 15.85 -10.45 -11.57
C ALA A 272 16.33 -10.36 -10.11
N LYS A 273 15.86 -11.26 -9.23
CA LYS A 273 16.34 -11.35 -7.85
C LYS A 273 17.83 -11.68 -7.73
N GLN A 274 18.38 -12.47 -8.65
CA GLN A 274 19.82 -12.74 -8.70
C GLN A 274 20.63 -11.52 -9.13
N ILE A 275 20.10 -10.65 -10.00
CA ILE A 275 20.71 -9.36 -10.31
C ILE A 275 20.82 -8.53 -9.02
N ASN A 276 19.73 -8.41 -8.25
CA ASN A 276 19.72 -7.72 -6.96
C ASN A 276 20.76 -8.29 -5.98
N ALA A 277 20.84 -9.63 -5.91
CA ALA A 277 21.79 -10.32 -5.06
C ALA A 277 23.25 -10.03 -5.44
N ARG A 278 23.57 -9.92 -6.73
CA ARG A 278 24.91 -9.52 -7.17
C ARG A 278 25.17 -8.04 -6.88
N ALA A 279 24.16 -7.19 -7.09
CA ALA A 279 24.28 -5.75 -6.97
C ALA A 279 24.43 -5.25 -5.51
N CYS A 280 23.77 -5.91 -4.57
CA CYS A 280 23.76 -5.51 -3.16
C CYS A 280 23.76 -6.68 -2.17
N GLY A 281 24.06 -7.92 -2.56
CA GLY A 281 24.07 -9.05 -1.61
C GLY A 281 22.70 -9.43 -1.02
N SER A 282 21.60 -8.91 -1.55
CA SER A 282 20.24 -9.25 -1.10
C SER A 282 19.30 -9.43 -2.30
N ARG A 283 18.60 -10.57 -2.36
CA ARG A 283 17.59 -10.84 -3.41
C ARG A 283 16.41 -9.86 -3.36
N PHE A 284 16.12 -9.33 -2.17
CA PHE A 284 15.00 -8.44 -1.89
C PHE A 284 15.45 -7.01 -1.55
N LEU A 285 16.67 -6.63 -1.91
CA LEU A 285 17.20 -5.27 -1.73
C LEU A 285 17.23 -4.75 -0.27
N ARG A 286 17.15 -5.67 0.69
CA ARG A 286 17.17 -5.38 2.13
C ARG A 286 18.51 -4.81 2.60
N ASN A 287 18.44 -4.05 3.69
CA ASN A 287 19.54 -3.37 4.35
C ASN A 287 20.35 -2.47 3.39
N LEU A 288 19.65 -1.85 2.44
CA LEU A 288 20.23 -0.85 1.53
C LEU A 288 19.94 0.57 2.01
N LEU A 289 18.75 0.82 2.57
CA LEU A 289 18.31 2.15 3.00
C LEU A 289 18.72 2.46 4.43
N TRP A 290 18.88 3.75 4.71
CA TRP A 290 19.09 4.30 6.05
C TRP A 290 18.63 5.76 6.08
N PRO A 291 18.15 6.27 7.23
CA PRO A 291 17.86 7.69 7.37
C PRO A 291 19.08 8.54 6.97
N GLY A 292 18.90 9.42 5.98
CA GLY A 292 19.95 10.26 5.41
C GLY A 292 20.57 9.75 4.10
N GLY A 293 20.14 8.60 3.57
CA GLY A 293 20.62 8.09 2.28
C GLY A 293 20.56 6.56 2.10
N VAL A 294 21.69 5.96 1.76
CA VAL A 294 21.87 4.51 1.61
C VAL A 294 23.09 4.03 2.40
N ARG A 295 23.06 2.79 2.88
CA ARG A 295 24.11 2.19 3.72
C ARG A 295 25.35 1.78 2.95
N ARG A 296 25.16 1.51 1.66
CA ARG A 296 26.15 0.95 0.76
C ARG A 296 25.80 1.29 -0.67
N GLU A 297 26.82 1.32 -1.50
CA GLU A 297 26.65 1.53 -2.94
C GLU A 297 26.01 0.29 -3.57
N LEU A 298 25.20 0.54 -4.60
CA LEU A 298 24.69 -0.49 -5.47
C LEU A 298 25.69 -0.70 -6.62
N ASP A 299 26.07 -1.94 -6.91
CA ASP A 299 26.89 -2.23 -8.08
C ASP A 299 26.06 -2.08 -9.36
N ILE A 300 26.11 -0.87 -9.92
CA ILE A 300 25.38 -0.47 -11.13
C ILE A 300 25.85 -1.22 -12.38
N TYR A 301 27.10 -1.70 -12.42
CA TYR A 301 27.61 -2.47 -13.54
C TYR A 301 27.00 -3.88 -13.56
N ALA A 302 26.89 -4.50 -12.39
CA ALA A 302 26.19 -5.77 -12.24
C ALA A 302 24.70 -5.65 -12.63
N VAL A 303 24.05 -4.53 -12.26
CA VAL A 303 22.66 -4.24 -12.67
C VAL A 303 22.55 -4.08 -14.19
N ALA A 304 23.36 -3.20 -14.80
CA ALA A 304 23.32 -2.93 -16.23
C ALA A 304 23.55 -4.21 -17.05
N LYS A 305 24.60 -4.97 -16.71
CA LYS A 305 24.89 -6.26 -17.35
C LYS A 305 23.74 -7.24 -17.18
N GLY A 306 23.22 -7.38 -15.96
CA GLY A 306 22.10 -8.27 -15.67
C GLY A 306 20.85 -7.95 -16.49
N LEU A 307 20.45 -6.68 -16.53
CA LEU A 307 19.25 -6.24 -17.25
C LEU A 307 19.42 -6.38 -18.77
N SER A 308 20.60 -6.10 -19.32
CA SER A 308 20.88 -6.29 -20.75
C SER A 308 20.64 -7.74 -21.22
N CYS A 309 20.96 -8.72 -20.38
CA CYS A 309 20.70 -10.14 -20.65
C CYS A 309 19.24 -10.56 -20.40
N LEU A 310 18.57 -9.93 -19.44
CA LEU A 310 17.22 -10.29 -19.01
C LEU A 310 16.13 -9.69 -19.92
N LYS A 311 16.33 -8.45 -20.39
CA LYS A 311 15.37 -7.68 -21.20
C LYS A 311 14.84 -8.44 -22.43
N PRO A 312 15.68 -9.10 -23.26
CA PRO A 312 15.16 -9.85 -24.41
C PRO A 312 14.28 -11.06 -24.03
N GLN A 313 14.59 -11.70 -22.89
CA GLN A 313 13.82 -12.84 -22.38
C GLN A 313 12.46 -12.38 -21.85
N ILE A 314 12.42 -11.22 -21.17
CA ILE A 314 11.18 -10.58 -20.71
C ILE A 314 10.28 -10.25 -21.91
N GLU A 315 10.81 -9.64 -22.97
CA GLU A 315 10.00 -9.29 -24.15
C GLU A 315 9.47 -10.53 -24.88
N THR A 316 10.27 -11.60 -24.96
CA THR A 316 9.81 -12.88 -25.51
C THR A 316 8.66 -13.44 -24.67
N TYR A 317 8.80 -13.43 -23.35
CA TYR A 317 7.77 -13.89 -22.42
C TYR A 317 6.48 -13.09 -22.54
N ILE A 318 6.56 -11.75 -22.53
CA ILE A 318 5.41 -10.85 -22.71
C ILE A 318 4.71 -11.15 -24.04
N GLY A 319 5.47 -11.27 -25.13
CA GLY A 319 4.88 -11.57 -26.43
C GLY A 319 4.17 -12.93 -26.49
N LEU A 320 4.61 -13.93 -25.71
CA LEU A 320 3.93 -15.23 -25.63
C LEU A 320 2.60 -15.12 -24.87
N ILE A 321 2.57 -14.46 -23.72
CA ILE A 321 1.34 -14.32 -22.91
C ILE A 321 0.31 -13.45 -23.63
N GLU A 322 0.73 -12.37 -24.30
CA GLU A 322 -0.15 -11.46 -25.05
C GLU A 322 -0.75 -12.08 -26.33
N ARG A 323 -0.20 -13.20 -26.81
CA ARG A 323 -0.73 -13.93 -27.98
C ARG A 323 -1.49 -15.20 -27.62
N THR A 324 -1.53 -15.58 -26.35
CA THR A 324 -2.19 -16.81 -25.91
C THR A 324 -3.69 -16.57 -25.70
N THR A 325 -4.51 -16.91 -26.70
CA THR A 325 -5.95 -16.64 -26.68
C THR A 325 -6.67 -17.23 -25.47
N SER A 326 -6.36 -18.47 -25.06
CA SER A 326 -6.99 -19.11 -23.90
C SER A 326 -6.69 -18.41 -22.57
N HIS A 327 -5.54 -17.72 -22.48
CA HIS A 327 -5.19 -16.90 -21.33
C HIS A 327 -5.98 -15.59 -21.35
N LEU A 328 -5.99 -14.89 -22.49
CA LEU A 328 -6.69 -13.61 -22.63
C LEU A 328 -8.20 -13.73 -22.45
N ASP A 329 -8.82 -14.79 -22.98
CA ASP A 329 -10.25 -15.06 -22.86
C ASP A 329 -10.70 -15.14 -21.40
N ARG A 330 -9.84 -15.67 -20.52
CA ARG A 330 -10.05 -15.76 -19.07
C ARG A 330 -9.79 -14.47 -18.30
N LEU A 331 -9.21 -13.44 -18.93
CA LEU A 331 -8.88 -12.17 -18.28
C LEU A 331 -9.80 -11.02 -18.72
N ILE A 332 -10.18 -11.02 -20.00
CA ILE A 332 -11.07 -10.01 -20.56
C ILE A 332 -12.42 -10.14 -19.86
N SER A 333 -12.99 -9.01 -19.43
CA SER A 333 -14.25 -8.91 -18.67
C SER A 333 -14.24 -9.50 -17.26
N THR A 334 -13.15 -10.11 -16.80
CA THR A 334 -13.06 -10.61 -15.42
C THR A 334 -12.80 -9.48 -14.43
N ALA A 335 -13.66 -9.40 -13.42
CA ALA A 335 -13.56 -8.45 -12.30
C ALA A 335 -13.38 -6.99 -12.76
N PRO A 336 -14.35 -6.44 -13.51
CA PRO A 336 -14.33 -5.07 -13.98
C PRO A 336 -14.43 -4.11 -12.78
N LEU A 337 -13.63 -3.06 -12.81
CA LEU A 337 -13.63 -1.99 -11.82
C LEU A 337 -13.78 -0.65 -12.54
N SER A 338 -14.89 0.04 -12.30
CA SER A 338 -15.14 1.36 -12.89
C SER A 338 -14.24 2.44 -12.30
N GLN A 339 -13.94 3.48 -13.07
CA GLN A 339 -13.13 4.61 -12.64
C GLN A 339 -13.67 5.26 -11.34
N LYS A 340 -15.00 5.46 -11.27
CA LYS A 340 -15.67 6.05 -10.10
C LYS A 340 -15.47 5.19 -8.86
N LEU A 341 -15.69 3.88 -8.97
CA LEU A 341 -15.56 2.97 -7.84
C LEU A 341 -14.10 2.84 -7.39
N ALA A 342 -13.15 2.79 -8.34
CA ALA A 342 -11.73 2.82 -8.04
C ALA A 342 -11.34 4.07 -7.24
N PHE A 343 -11.82 5.25 -7.67
CA PHE A 343 -11.55 6.52 -6.99
C PHE A 343 -12.18 6.58 -5.60
N ASP A 344 -13.48 6.33 -5.49
CA ASP A 344 -14.26 6.46 -4.25
C ASP A 344 -13.80 5.50 -3.17
N GLN A 345 -13.52 4.24 -3.56
CA GLN A 345 -13.13 3.19 -2.63
C GLN A 345 -11.63 3.25 -2.27
N GLY A 346 -10.86 4.07 -2.97
CA GLY A 346 -9.48 4.34 -2.64
C GLY A 346 -8.45 3.43 -3.32
N ALA A 347 -8.76 2.80 -4.46
CA ALA A 347 -7.84 1.95 -5.21
C ALA A 347 -6.55 2.70 -5.54
N THR A 348 -5.42 2.00 -5.58
CA THR A 348 -4.12 2.62 -5.83
C THR A 348 -3.24 1.81 -6.78
N GLY A 349 -2.34 2.48 -7.48
CA GLY A 349 -1.30 1.85 -8.28
C GLY A 349 -1.82 1.30 -9.61
N PRO A 350 -1.32 0.14 -10.07
CA PRO A 350 -1.78 -0.44 -11.32
C PRO A 350 -3.28 -0.74 -11.36
N VAL A 351 -3.92 -0.92 -10.19
CA VAL A 351 -5.36 -1.18 -10.09
C VAL A 351 -6.18 0.05 -10.48
N GLU A 352 -5.85 1.23 -9.93
CA GLU A 352 -6.57 2.47 -10.27
C GLU A 352 -6.26 2.94 -11.71
N ARG A 353 -5.00 2.77 -12.14
CA ARG A 353 -4.56 3.10 -13.50
C ARG A 353 -5.19 2.21 -14.56
N ALA A 354 -5.50 0.96 -14.24
CA ALA A 354 -6.24 0.07 -15.14
C ALA A 354 -7.71 0.47 -15.32
N SER A 355 -8.25 1.24 -14.38
CA SER A 355 -9.61 1.78 -14.38
C SER A 355 -9.69 3.23 -14.85
N GLY A 356 -8.62 3.79 -15.43
CA GLY A 356 -8.59 5.14 -15.99
C GLY A 356 -8.30 6.25 -14.98
N VAL A 357 -7.88 5.94 -13.76
CA VAL A 357 -7.46 6.96 -12.78
C VAL A 357 -5.97 7.27 -12.99
N ASP A 358 -5.67 8.39 -13.66
CA ASP A 358 -4.30 8.80 -14.00
C ASP A 358 -3.56 9.41 -12.80
N ARG A 359 -3.02 8.56 -11.94
CA ARG A 359 -2.26 8.95 -10.74
C ARG A 359 -1.07 8.05 -10.51
N ASP A 360 0.07 8.66 -10.20
CA ASP A 360 1.29 7.95 -9.81
C ASP A 360 2.16 8.87 -8.96
N LEU A 361 2.48 8.47 -7.72
CA LEU A 361 3.26 9.31 -6.81
C LEU A 361 4.64 9.65 -7.36
N ARG A 362 5.23 8.83 -8.23
CA ARG A 362 6.55 9.12 -8.83
C ARG A 362 6.50 10.32 -9.77
N ARG A 363 5.35 10.58 -10.39
CA ARG A 363 5.12 11.72 -11.28
C ARG A 363 4.50 12.90 -10.52
N ASP A 364 3.45 12.64 -9.76
CA ASP A 364 2.60 13.69 -9.17
C ASP A 364 3.17 14.24 -7.86
N HIS A 365 3.89 13.41 -7.10
CA HIS A 365 4.54 13.75 -5.83
C HIS A 365 5.99 13.26 -5.84
N PRO A 366 6.82 13.73 -6.79
CA PRO A 366 8.09 13.10 -7.12
C PRO A 366 9.06 13.17 -5.93
N TYR A 367 9.67 12.03 -5.63
CA TYR A 367 10.68 11.85 -4.59
C TYR A 367 11.97 11.27 -5.19
N ALA A 368 13.08 11.33 -4.44
CA ALA A 368 14.40 10.97 -4.95
C ALA A 368 14.65 11.61 -6.34
N MET A 369 15.14 10.85 -7.32
CA MET A 369 15.41 11.35 -8.68
C MET A 369 14.24 11.19 -9.67
N TYR A 370 13.04 10.81 -9.22
CA TYR A 370 11.90 10.62 -10.14
C TYR A 370 11.48 11.90 -10.88
N ARG A 371 11.64 13.08 -10.26
CA ARG A 371 11.40 14.37 -10.94
C ARG A 371 12.27 14.53 -12.19
N THR A 372 13.53 14.15 -12.09
CA THR A 372 14.51 14.26 -13.18
C THR A 372 14.22 13.24 -14.27
N LEU A 373 13.77 12.04 -13.89
CA LEU A 373 13.52 10.95 -14.83
C LEU A 373 12.15 11.02 -15.51
N ALA A 374 11.16 11.72 -14.92
CA ALA A 374 9.81 11.89 -15.45
C ALA A 374 9.20 10.56 -15.97
N PRO A 375 8.85 9.62 -15.08
CA PRO A 375 8.40 8.29 -15.49
C PRO A 375 7.12 8.35 -16.33
N ALA A 376 7.07 7.54 -17.40
CA ALA A 376 5.86 7.34 -18.17
C ALA A 376 4.84 6.54 -17.34
N VAL A 377 3.62 7.08 -17.22
CA VAL A 377 2.53 6.45 -16.46
C VAL A 377 1.63 5.70 -17.43
N ALA A 378 1.51 4.38 -17.23
CA ALA A 378 0.65 3.54 -18.05
C ALA A 378 -0.81 3.67 -17.60
N LEU A 379 -1.74 3.83 -18.55
CA LEU A 379 -3.16 3.97 -18.28
C LEU A 379 -3.96 3.05 -19.20
N GLU A 380 -4.98 2.41 -18.65
CA GLU A 380 -6.00 1.66 -19.38
C GLU A 380 -7.38 2.09 -18.89
N ALA A 381 -8.44 1.79 -19.65
CA ALA A 381 -9.81 2.13 -19.26
C ALA A 381 -10.71 0.91 -19.06
N GLY A 382 -10.22 -0.30 -19.35
CA GLY A 382 -11.03 -1.53 -19.30
C GLY A 382 -11.41 -1.95 -17.88
N GLY A 383 -10.58 -1.63 -16.88
CA GLY A 383 -10.85 -1.95 -15.47
C GLY A 383 -10.89 -3.43 -15.12
N ASP A 384 -10.72 -4.33 -16.09
CA ASP A 384 -10.73 -5.79 -15.92
C ASP A 384 -9.33 -6.35 -15.64
N ALA A 385 -9.24 -7.67 -15.45
CA ALA A 385 -7.96 -8.33 -15.21
C ALA A 385 -6.97 -8.16 -16.38
N CYS A 386 -7.45 -8.06 -17.62
CA CYS A 386 -6.64 -7.83 -18.80
C CYS A 386 -6.03 -6.41 -18.80
N ALA A 387 -6.81 -5.38 -18.49
CA ALA A 387 -6.33 -4.00 -18.33
C ALA A 387 -5.26 -3.91 -17.23
N ARG A 388 -5.49 -4.57 -16.08
CA ARG A 388 -4.51 -4.66 -14.98
C ARG A 388 -3.22 -5.37 -15.38
N MET A 389 -3.28 -6.35 -16.28
CA MET A 389 -2.11 -7.00 -16.86
C MET A 389 -1.34 -6.05 -17.78
N ARG A 390 -2.02 -5.36 -18.70
CA ARG A 390 -1.41 -4.43 -19.66
C ARG A 390 -0.70 -3.26 -18.98
N VAL A 391 -1.31 -2.65 -17.96
CA VAL A 391 -0.67 -1.60 -17.16
C VAL A 391 0.63 -2.09 -16.54
N ARG A 392 0.66 -3.30 -15.97
CA ARG A 392 1.87 -3.86 -15.36
C ARG A 392 2.94 -4.27 -16.37
N ILE A 393 2.56 -4.71 -17.56
CA ILE A 393 3.49 -4.94 -18.69
C ILE A 393 4.14 -3.62 -19.11
N ALA A 394 3.35 -2.56 -19.25
CA ALA A 394 3.85 -1.24 -19.60
C ALA A 394 4.76 -0.67 -18.49
N GLU A 395 4.38 -0.81 -17.21
CA GLU A 395 5.23 -0.43 -16.07
C GLU A 395 6.53 -1.23 -16.03
N LEU A 396 6.51 -2.54 -16.31
CA LEU A 396 7.71 -3.37 -16.37
C LEU A 396 8.71 -2.86 -17.43
N ARG A 397 8.21 -2.52 -18.62
CA ARG A 397 9.02 -1.91 -19.69
C ARG A 397 9.57 -0.55 -19.28
N ALA A 398 8.73 0.30 -18.67
CA ALA A 398 9.13 1.62 -18.18
C ALA A 398 10.16 1.54 -17.05
N SER A 399 10.06 0.56 -16.14
CA SER A 399 11.05 0.34 -15.07
C SER A 399 12.42 -0.02 -15.62
N ILE A 400 12.49 -0.87 -16.65
CA ILE A 400 13.78 -1.23 -17.28
C ILE A 400 14.43 0.02 -17.88
N ASP A 401 13.67 0.83 -18.62
CA ASP A 401 14.14 2.12 -19.17
C ASP A 401 14.58 3.09 -18.06
N LEU A 402 13.80 3.21 -17.00
CA LEU A 402 14.13 4.07 -15.86
C LEU A 402 15.42 3.64 -15.16
N VAL A 403 15.66 2.33 -15.01
CA VAL A 403 16.92 1.83 -14.43
C VAL A 403 18.10 2.15 -15.36
N GLU A 404 17.97 1.92 -16.67
CA GLU A 404 19.01 2.24 -17.66
C GLU A 404 19.38 3.73 -17.57
N ARG A 405 18.39 4.64 -17.58
CA ARG A 405 18.62 6.09 -17.46
C ARG A 405 19.11 6.52 -16.08
N ALA A 406 18.66 5.87 -15.01
CA ALA A 406 19.11 6.18 -13.65
C ALA A 406 20.58 5.81 -13.44
N ILE A 407 21.05 4.72 -14.05
CA ILE A 407 22.47 4.33 -14.02
C ILE A 407 23.35 5.41 -14.66
N ASP A 408 22.93 5.97 -15.80
CA ASP A 408 23.64 7.07 -16.47
C ASP A 408 23.69 8.36 -15.62
N GLY A 409 22.72 8.55 -14.73
CA GLY A 409 22.66 9.66 -13.78
C GLY A 409 23.60 9.53 -12.57
N VAL A 410 24.13 8.33 -12.29
CA VAL A 410 25.00 8.09 -11.12
C VAL A 410 26.39 8.69 -11.37
N ALA A 411 26.67 9.82 -10.73
CA ALA A 411 28.01 10.39 -10.73
C ALA A 411 29.03 9.45 -10.03
N PRO A 412 30.27 9.36 -10.55
CA PRO A 412 31.34 8.60 -9.90
C PRO A 412 31.81 9.31 -8.62
N GLY A 413 31.87 8.56 -7.51
CA GLY A 413 32.30 9.08 -6.21
C GLY A 413 31.29 10.03 -5.53
N GLY A 414 31.64 10.52 -4.33
CA GLY A 414 30.80 11.41 -3.54
C GLY A 414 29.96 10.69 -2.46
N PRO A 415 29.37 11.46 -1.53
CA PRO A 415 28.69 10.91 -0.36
C PRO A 415 27.39 10.18 -0.74
N ILE A 416 27.10 9.11 -0.02
CA ILE A 416 25.88 8.29 -0.16
C ILE A 416 25.02 8.29 1.10
N LEU A 417 25.52 8.90 2.17
CA LEU A 417 24.86 9.00 3.45
C LEU A 417 25.17 10.37 4.07
N ALA A 418 24.13 11.07 4.51
CA ALA A 418 24.23 12.29 5.30
C ALA A 418 23.79 12.04 6.74
N ALA A 419 24.21 12.92 7.65
CA ALA A 419 23.70 12.92 9.01
C ALA A 419 22.21 13.28 9.01
N CYS A 420 21.42 12.52 9.78
CA CYS A 420 19.97 12.70 9.90
C CYS A 420 19.59 12.79 11.39
N PRO A 421 19.95 13.88 12.09
CA PRO A 421 19.59 14.05 13.49
C PRO A 421 18.11 14.39 13.59
N VAL A 422 17.33 13.51 14.21
CA VAL A 422 15.89 13.73 14.38
C VAL A 422 15.64 14.71 15.53
N PRO A 423 14.83 15.77 15.33
CA PRO A 423 14.48 16.70 16.40
C PRO A 423 13.53 16.05 17.43
N ALA A 424 13.61 16.52 18.67
CA ALA A 424 12.63 16.21 19.71
C ALA A 424 11.23 16.63 19.24
N ALA A 425 10.23 15.77 19.50
CA ALA A 425 8.84 16.00 19.09
C ALA A 425 8.63 16.26 17.58
N GLY A 426 9.55 15.77 16.73
CA GLY A 426 9.45 15.88 15.28
C GLY A 426 8.29 15.06 14.70
N GLU A 427 7.71 15.55 13.59
CA GLU A 427 6.76 14.81 12.78
C GLU A 427 7.18 14.83 11.31
N GLY A 428 6.93 13.73 10.60
CA GLY A 428 7.34 13.57 9.22
C GLY A 428 6.38 12.70 8.41
N LEU A 429 6.28 13.01 7.12
CA LEU A 429 5.49 12.24 6.16
C LEU A 429 6.38 11.79 5.00
N GLY A 430 6.32 10.51 4.65
CA GLY A 430 7.05 9.94 3.53
C GLY A 430 6.21 8.94 2.75
N TRP A 431 6.51 8.78 1.47
CA TRP A 431 5.76 7.90 0.58
C TRP A 431 6.64 7.23 -0.46
N ALA A 432 6.13 6.15 -1.04
CA ALA A 432 6.70 5.53 -2.23
C ALA A 432 5.56 4.92 -3.07
N GLU A 433 5.72 4.92 -4.38
CA GLU A 433 4.87 4.12 -5.26
C GLU A 433 5.48 2.72 -5.38
N SER A 434 4.93 1.72 -4.69
CA SER A 434 5.36 0.33 -4.90
C SER A 434 4.83 -0.21 -6.25
N SER A 435 5.23 -1.44 -6.62
CA SER A 435 4.64 -2.15 -7.77
C SER A 435 3.14 -2.47 -7.62
N ARG A 436 2.56 -2.24 -6.44
CA ARG A 436 1.15 -2.47 -6.11
C ARG A 436 0.38 -1.18 -5.83
N GLY A 437 1.09 -0.04 -5.79
CA GLY A 437 0.52 1.28 -5.53
C GLY A 437 1.14 1.99 -4.33
N THR A 438 0.42 2.99 -3.85
CA THR A 438 0.87 3.95 -2.84
C THR A 438 1.18 3.30 -1.49
N VAL A 439 2.39 3.54 -1.00
CA VAL A 439 2.85 3.30 0.37
C VAL A 439 3.05 4.66 1.03
N MET A 440 2.53 4.87 2.25
CA MET A 440 2.79 6.09 3.04
C MET A 440 3.11 5.76 4.49
N TYR A 441 4.05 6.52 5.06
CA TYR A 441 4.42 6.48 6.47
C TYR A 441 4.27 7.87 7.05
N ALA A 442 3.59 7.96 8.20
CA ALA A 442 3.64 9.14 9.04
C ALA A 442 4.32 8.78 10.36
N VAL A 443 5.35 9.53 10.73
CA VAL A 443 6.16 9.30 11.93
C VAL A 443 6.00 10.46 12.90
N HIS A 444 5.89 10.14 14.19
CA HIS A 444 5.92 11.08 15.30
C HIS A 444 6.99 10.63 16.28
N PHE A 445 7.82 11.57 16.74
CA PHE A 445 8.88 11.33 17.69
C PHE A 445 8.50 11.83 19.08
N ASP A 446 9.02 11.18 20.13
CA ASP A 446 8.93 11.66 21.51
C ASP A 446 9.98 12.76 21.78
N ASP A 447 9.95 13.33 22.98
CA ASP A 447 10.93 14.34 23.42
C ASP A 447 12.36 13.79 23.52
N ALA A 448 12.53 12.47 23.55
CA ALA A 448 13.81 11.78 23.55
C ALA A 448 14.29 11.39 22.13
N GLY A 449 13.57 11.77 21.08
CA GLY A 449 13.90 11.45 19.69
C GLY A 449 13.68 9.98 19.30
N ARG A 450 12.91 9.22 20.08
CA ARG A 450 12.47 7.86 19.74
C ARG A 450 11.13 7.91 19.03
N LEU A 451 10.82 6.87 18.27
CA LEU A 451 9.53 6.76 17.59
C LEU A 451 8.41 6.61 18.62
N ALA A 452 7.50 7.56 18.65
CA ALA A 452 6.31 7.53 19.49
C ALA A 452 5.09 6.97 18.74
N ARG A 453 5.00 7.20 17.43
CA ARG A 453 3.96 6.63 16.57
C ARG A 453 4.44 6.51 15.14
N VAL A 454 4.15 5.38 14.52
CA VAL A 454 4.34 5.18 13.08
C VAL A 454 3.05 4.67 12.46
N LYS A 455 2.37 5.50 11.68
CA LYS A 455 1.21 5.07 10.88
C LYS A 455 1.68 4.53 9.54
N ILE A 456 1.15 3.37 9.15
CA ILE A 456 1.45 2.73 7.87
C ILE A 456 0.18 2.69 7.02
N LYS A 457 0.26 3.26 5.82
CA LYS A 457 -0.70 3.02 4.75
C LYS A 457 -0.03 2.16 3.68
N SER A 458 -0.50 0.94 3.53
CA SER A 458 -0.02 0.03 2.49
C SER A 458 -0.97 0.04 1.28
N PRO A 459 -0.47 -0.32 0.09
CA PRO A 459 -1.32 -0.46 -1.10
C PRO A 459 -2.34 -1.58 -0.94
N SER A 460 -1.97 -2.68 -0.29
CA SER A 460 -2.85 -3.81 -0.05
C SER A 460 -4.02 -3.44 0.86
N PHE A 461 -3.82 -2.62 1.90
CA PHE A 461 -4.93 -2.14 2.75
C PHE A 461 -5.98 -1.38 1.93
N ALA A 462 -5.54 -0.51 1.02
CA ALA A 462 -6.45 0.24 0.15
C ALA A 462 -7.12 -0.65 -0.91
N ASN A 463 -6.36 -1.51 -1.58
CA ASN A 463 -6.87 -2.31 -2.68
C ASN A 463 -7.72 -3.50 -2.23
N TRP A 464 -7.49 -4.10 -1.05
CA TRP A 464 -8.40 -5.13 -0.49
C TRP A 464 -9.78 -4.58 -0.17
N ARG A 465 -9.86 -3.30 0.20
CA ARG A 465 -11.14 -2.62 0.41
C ARG A 465 -11.93 -2.53 -0.90
N VAL A 466 -11.27 -2.16 -1.99
CA VAL A 466 -11.90 -2.05 -3.31
C VAL A 466 -12.20 -3.43 -3.92
N PHE A 467 -11.37 -4.43 -3.63
CA PHE A 467 -11.50 -5.79 -4.14
C PHE A 467 -12.88 -6.40 -3.87
N GLN A 468 -13.48 -6.13 -2.71
CA GLN A 468 -14.82 -6.62 -2.38
C GLN A 468 -15.85 -6.27 -3.45
N SER A 469 -15.76 -5.06 -4.02
CA SER A 469 -16.70 -4.58 -5.03
C SER A 469 -16.59 -5.28 -6.38
N THR A 470 -15.52 -6.05 -6.64
CA THR A 470 -15.36 -6.82 -7.89
C THR A 470 -15.71 -8.30 -7.73
N VAL A 471 -16.04 -8.75 -6.50
CA VAL A 471 -16.42 -10.15 -6.19
C VAL A 471 -17.94 -10.32 -6.18
N TYR A 472 -18.69 -9.27 -5.81
CA TYR A 472 -20.15 -9.33 -5.86
C TYR A 472 -20.65 -9.54 -7.29
N ASP A 473 -21.64 -10.44 -7.43
CA ASP A 473 -22.25 -10.78 -8.71
C ASP A 473 -21.26 -11.33 -9.76
N SER A 474 -20.16 -11.92 -9.29
CA SER A 474 -19.16 -12.59 -10.14
C SER A 474 -19.27 -14.11 -10.07
N ASN A 475 -18.57 -14.80 -10.97
CA ASN A 475 -18.47 -16.26 -10.98
C ASN A 475 -17.41 -16.76 -9.97
N MET A 476 -17.74 -17.80 -9.19
CA MET A 476 -16.83 -18.47 -8.26
C MET A 476 -15.56 -19.00 -8.95
N MET A 477 -15.68 -19.50 -10.18
CA MET A 477 -14.55 -20.01 -10.97
C MET A 477 -13.56 -18.91 -11.38
N ASP A 478 -14.01 -17.65 -11.40
CA ASP A 478 -13.19 -16.49 -11.75
C ASP A 478 -12.57 -15.81 -10.52
N TYR A 479 -12.97 -16.19 -9.31
CA TYR A 479 -12.47 -15.59 -8.07
C TYR A 479 -10.94 -15.63 -7.97
N ALA A 480 -10.32 -16.76 -8.30
CA ALA A 480 -8.86 -16.90 -8.25
C ALA A 480 -8.15 -15.94 -9.24
N ILE A 481 -8.73 -15.75 -10.43
CA ILE A 481 -8.21 -14.80 -11.43
C ILE A 481 -8.39 -13.36 -10.93
N ASN A 482 -9.55 -13.05 -10.35
CA ASN A 482 -9.81 -11.75 -9.74
C ASN A 482 -8.75 -11.44 -8.67
N GLU A 483 -8.57 -12.33 -7.68
CA GLU A 483 -7.59 -12.17 -6.59
C GLU A 483 -6.17 -11.96 -7.16
N ALA A 484 -5.73 -12.82 -8.08
CA ALA A 484 -4.40 -12.71 -8.69
C ALA A 484 -4.22 -11.41 -9.48
N SER A 485 -5.24 -10.94 -10.19
CA SER A 485 -5.17 -9.72 -11.02
C SER A 485 -4.99 -8.43 -10.21
N PHE A 486 -5.40 -8.41 -8.95
CA PHE A 486 -5.12 -7.29 -8.05
C PHE A 486 -3.69 -7.37 -7.49
N GLY A 487 -3.12 -8.57 -7.34
CA GLY A 487 -1.74 -8.79 -6.90
C GLY A 487 -1.50 -8.39 -5.44
N LEU A 488 -2.47 -8.63 -4.57
CA LEU A 488 -2.48 -8.15 -3.17
C LEU A 488 -1.72 -9.09 -2.23
N THR A 489 -1.42 -8.58 -1.05
CA THR A 489 -0.81 -9.34 0.05
C THR A 489 -1.63 -9.20 1.31
N ILE A 490 -1.73 -10.28 2.08
CA ILE A 490 -2.41 -10.23 3.38
C ILE A 490 -1.52 -9.54 4.42
N ALA A 491 -0.22 -9.85 4.46
CA ALA A 491 0.72 -9.20 5.40
C ALA A 491 0.77 -7.68 5.22
N GLY A 492 0.71 -7.20 3.97
CA GLY A 492 0.61 -5.77 3.70
C GLY A 492 -0.70 -5.16 4.20
N CYS A 493 -1.82 -5.89 4.18
CA CYS A 493 -3.12 -5.40 4.68
C CYS A 493 -3.20 -5.42 6.21
N ALA A 494 -2.76 -6.51 6.82
CA ALA A 494 -2.81 -6.78 8.26
C ALA A 494 -1.50 -6.40 8.97
N ARG A 495 -0.74 -5.44 8.41
CA ARG A 495 0.41 -4.80 9.06
C ARG A 495 0.09 -4.42 10.51
#